data_AF-A0A161YL99-F1
#
_entry.id   AF-A0A161YL99-F1
#
_cell.length_a   1.000
_cell.length_b   1.000
_cell.length_c   1.000
_cell.angle_alpha   90.00
_cell.angle_beta   90.00
_cell.angle_gamma   90.00
#
_symmetry.space_group_name_H-M   'P 1'
#
loop_
_entity.id
_entity.type
_entity.pdbx_description
1 polymer ?
#
loop_
_entity_poly.entity_id
_entity_poly.type
_entity_poly.pdbx_seq_one_letter_code
_entity_poly.pdbx_strand_id
1 'polypeptide(L)'
;MAERKRILLITNSELGQANVYLAVSQELLKQDTTIDIHIASFAPLEKGVVNAVPGATFHKLKGATWKEALFGRLEHRFEEICSMHPTMWNAEEAALIMPRIATPWTSEEYVDLVQQTEKIVTEVNADLVLADNLFTPAITVLWKLKPNWHVLSPNTYREFIMIAQPRYEAFWKHPPPRSTISYPIPWYLIPSAIYQLYQYTKNATNPYWINHAKYIYEKIGTEYSDWGRVAIWPPEGLKIILPSNSVVDFPFSVVPDHLVSCGPIVLPTKPLKEIDAGLAVWIAKRPTVYINLGTHATYEEADAKELAGALKILLDAAKENGQELQVLWKLKKRGEYSGEGFSAILESIGSEWEENVRISDWLEAEPMTILKSGNIICSVNHGGANSYFEAVSAGVPQVVLPVWFDTYDFATRVEYLGIGKRGSTNHAPKCASKELGPILMQVVLGKSAEGFRKKAADLAEACKAEGGGRVIAAKAILKELK
;
A
#
# COMPACT_ATOMS: atom_id res chain seq x y z
N MET A 1 11.21 29.54 -28.78
CA MET A 1 11.35 28.22 -28.11
C MET A 1 9.94 27.68 -27.96
N ALA A 2 9.69 26.43 -28.34
CA ALA A 2 8.35 25.84 -28.13
C ALA A 2 8.01 25.87 -26.63
N GLU A 3 6.76 26.15 -26.30
CA GLU A 3 6.29 26.14 -24.91
C GLU A 3 6.44 24.72 -24.35
N ARG A 4 7.14 24.59 -23.23
CA ARG A 4 7.34 23.30 -22.55
C ARG A 4 6.00 22.82 -21.99
N LYS A 5 5.67 21.55 -22.24
CA LYS A 5 4.44 20.93 -21.75
C LYS A 5 4.53 20.70 -20.25
N ARG A 6 3.46 20.99 -19.50
CA ARG A 6 3.42 20.92 -18.05
C ARG A 6 2.55 19.75 -17.60
N ILE A 7 3.07 18.94 -16.68
CA ILE A 7 2.31 17.89 -15.99
C ILE A 7 2.23 18.24 -14.51
N LEU A 8 1.03 18.33 -13.97
CA LEU A 8 0.79 18.53 -12.55
C LEU A 8 0.39 17.19 -11.91
N LEU A 9 1.15 16.73 -10.92
CA LEU A 9 0.80 15.56 -10.13
C LEU A 9 0.43 15.97 -8.70
N ILE A 10 -0.72 15.51 -8.21
CA ILE A 10 -1.29 15.89 -6.91
C ILE A 10 -1.47 14.64 -6.06
N THR A 11 -0.78 14.57 -4.92
CA THR A 11 -0.77 13.38 -4.05
C THR A 11 -0.68 13.74 -2.58
N ASN A 12 -1.17 12.83 -1.72
CA ASN A 12 -0.84 12.84 -0.30
C ASN A 12 0.68 12.68 -0.06
N SER A 13 1.17 13.11 1.10
CA SER A 13 2.61 13.04 1.45
C SER A 13 3.06 11.68 1.98
N GLU A 14 2.12 10.83 2.38
CA GLU A 14 2.41 9.49 2.86
C GLU A 14 3.06 8.67 1.74
N LEU A 15 4.21 8.05 2.02
CA LEU A 15 4.96 7.27 1.03
C LEU A 15 4.15 6.12 0.43
N GLY A 16 3.16 5.60 1.17
CA GLY A 16 2.16 4.65 0.68
C GLY A 16 1.42 5.13 -0.58
N GLN A 17 1.22 6.44 -0.71
CA GLN A 17 0.61 7.07 -1.87
C GLN A 17 1.67 7.68 -2.80
N ALA A 18 2.59 8.45 -2.24
CA ALA A 18 3.52 9.28 -3.01
C ALA A 18 4.59 8.50 -3.78
N ASN A 19 4.95 7.27 -3.39
CA ASN A 19 6.04 6.54 -4.06
C ASN A 19 5.76 6.28 -5.54
N VAL A 20 4.50 5.98 -5.91
CA VAL A 20 4.09 5.78 -7.30
C VAL A 20 4.24 7.08 -8.10
N TYR A 21 3.92 8.22 -7.50
CA TYR A 21 4.06 9.55 -8.08
C TYR A 21 5.52 9.91 -8.34
N LEU A 22 6.40 9.67 -7.36
CA LEU A 22 7.84 9.90 -7.50
C LEU A 22 8.45 8.98 -8.57
N ALA A 23 8.06 7.70 -8.59
CA ALA A 23 8.56 6.72 -9.54
C ALA A 23 8.18 7.05 -10.99
N VAL A 24 6.93 7.45 -11.21
CA VAL A 24 6.44 7.87 -12.53
C VAL A 24 7.06 9.19 -12.95
N SER A 25 7.14 10.19 -12.07
CA SER A 25 7.73 11.49 -12.38
C SER A 25 9.20 11.38 -12.81
N GLN A 26 9.97 10.56 -12.11
CA GLN A 26 11.36 10.28 -12.48
C GLN A 26 11.47 9.59 -13.84
N GLU A 27 10.54 8.71 -14.16
CA GLU A 27 10.52 7.99 -15.44
C GLU A 27 10.07 8.88 -16.60
N LEU A 28 9.09 9.77 -16.38
CA LEU A 28 8.65 10.77 -17.34
C LEU A 28 9.81 11.67 -17.79
N LEU A 29 10.59 12.22 -16.85
CA LEU A 29 11.75 13.06 -17.15
C LEU A 29 12.88 12.33 -17.89
N LYS A 30 12.96 11.01 -17.76
CA LYS A 30 13.93 10.20 -18.53
C LYS A 30 13.49 10.00 -19.97
N GLN A 31 12.18 9.85 -20.19
CA GLN A 31 11.61 9.60 -21.52
C GLN A 31 11.44 10.89 -22.32
N ASP A 32 11.14 12.01 -21.64
CA ASP A 32 11.02 13.33 -22.25
C ASP A 32 11.61 14.40 -21.34
N THR A 33 12.70 15.03 -21.78
CA THR A 33 13.39 16.09 -21.04
C THR A 33 12.80 17.49 -21.29
N THR A 34 11.79 17.58 -22.17
CA THR A 34 11.16 18.84 -22.57
C THR A 34 9.90 19.18 -21.77
N ILE A 35 9.44 18.26 -20.92
CA ILE A 35 8.31 18.49 -20.02
C ILE A 35 8.75 19.18 -18.72
N ASP A 36 7.82 19.92 -18.12
CA ASP A 36 7.95 20.50 -16.80
C ASP A 36 7.05 19.74 -15.82
N ILE A 37 7.67 19.17 -14.80
CA ILE A 37 6.98 18.42 -13.76
C ILE A 37 6.66 19.35 -12.58
N HIS A 38 5.38 19.42 -12.24
CA HIS A 38 4.88 20.08 -11.05
C HIS A 38 4.32 19.03 -10.10
N ILE A 39 4.66 19.09 -8.82
CA ILE A 39 4.14 18.16 -7.80
C ILE A 39 3.49 18.98 -6.68
N ALA A 40 2.21 18.75 -6.43
CA ALA A 40 1.46 19.34 -5.34
C ALA A 40 1.24 18.33 -4.21
N SER A 41 1.76 18.64 -3.02
CA SER A 41 1.64 17.78 -1.84
C SER A 41 1.94 18.56 -0.55
N PHE A 42 1.94 17.87 0.58
CA PHE A 42 2.25 18.45 1.89
C PHE A 42 3.77 18.50 2.15
N ALA A 43 4.17 19.37 3.07
CA ALA A 43 5.57 19.63 3.45
C ALA A 43 6.46 18.37 3.61
N PRO A 44 6.00 17.26 4.24
CA PRO A 44 6.86 16.11 4.47
C PRO A 44 7.40 15.45 3.18
N LEU A 45 6.74 15.63 2.03
CA LEU A 45 7.16 15.01 0.77
C LEU A 45 8.25 15.82 0.03
N GLU A 46 8.46 17.09 0.37
CA GLU A 46 9.33 18.02 -0.36
C GLU A 46 10.75 17.48 -0.56
N LYS A 47 11.37 16.94 0.50
CA LYS A 47 12.70 16.32 0.43
C LYS A 47 12.72 15.10 -0.50
N GLY A 48 11.65 14.30 -0.50
CA GLY A 48 11.50 13.15 -1.39
C GLY A 48 11.43 13.57 -2.86
N VAL A 49 10.71 14.65 -3.16
CA VAL A 49 10.63 15.22 -4.52
C VAL A 49 11.99 15.70 -5.00
N VAL A 50 12.70 16.49 -4.20
CA VAL A 50 14.03 17.03 -4.57
C VAL A 50 15.02 15.90 -4.89
N ASN A 51 14.96 14.81 -4.13
CA ASN A 51 15.85 13.67 -4.31
C ASN A 51 15.47 12.79 -5.51
N ALA A 52 14.17 12.50 -5.69
CA ALA A 52 13.69 11.55 -6.70
C ALA A 52 13.49 12.19 -8.08
N VAL A 53 13.11 13.47 -8.12
CA VAL A 53 12.67 14.20 -9.32
C VAL A 53 13.36 15.57 -9.37
N PRO A 54 14.69 15.62 -9.55
CA PRO A 54 15.44 16.87 -9.54
C PRO A 54 14.94 17.80 -10.66
N GLY A 55 14.65 19.05 -10.31
CA GLY A 55 14.11 20.06 -11.23
C GLY A 55 12.58 20.16 -11.26
N ALA A 56 11.85 19.27 -10.57
CA ALA A 56 10.41 19.44 -10.41
C ALA A 56 10.07 20.66 -9.54
N THR A 57 9.00 21.37 -9.90
CA THR A 57 8.45 22.47 -9.09
C THR A 57 7.52 21.90 -8.03
N PHE A 58 7.82 22.16 -6.75
CA PHE A 58 6.99 21.70 -5.63
C PHE A 58 5.97 22.76 -5.20
N HIS A 59 4.69 22.39 -5.20
CA HIS A 59 3.58 23.22 -4.74
C HIS A 59 3.11 22.72 -3.38
N LYS A 60 3.42 23.48 -2.34
CA LYS A 60 3.17 23.08 -0.96
C LYS A 60 1.72 23.36 -0.53
N LEU A 61 0.99 22.31 -0.21
CA LEU A 61 -0.30 22.36 0.49
C LEU A 61 -0.08 22.61 1.99
N LYS A 62 -1.02 23.35 2.59
CA LYS A 62 -1.05 23.68 4.02
C LYS A 62 -2.22 22.98 4.69
N GLY A 63 -2.05 22.61 5.96
CA GLY A 63 -3.05 21.90 6.76
C GLY A 63 -2.54 20.54 7.23
N ALA A 64 -3.43 19.80 7.89
CA ALA A 64 -3.14 18.43 8.32
C ALA A 64 -2.96 17.52 7.10
N THR A 65 -1.92 16.69 7.11
CA THR A 65 -1.77 15.57 6.18
C THR A 65 -2.91 14.56 6.35
N TRP A 66 -3.13 13.67 5.37
CA TRP A 66 -4.14 12.62 5.49
C TRP A 66 -3.92 11.76 6.73
N LYS A 67 -2.66 11.42 7.03
CA LYS A 67 -2.30 10.64 8.22
C LYS A 67 -2.60 11.39 9.51
N GLU A 68 -2.23 12.67 9.61
CA GLU A 68 -2.50 13.48 10.81
C GLU A 68 -4.00 13.64 11.03
N ALA A 69 -4.76 13.88 9.96
CA ALA A 69 -6.21 13.97 10.03
C ALA A 69 -6.84 12.63 10.45
N LEU A 70 -6.40 11.50 9.89
CA LEU A 70 -7.01 10.21 10.19
C LEU A 70 -6.60 9.62 11.55
N PHE A 71 -5.31 9.65 11.87
CA PHE A 71 -4.77 8.99 13.07
C PHE A 71 -4.68 9.92 14.28
N GLY A 72 -4.63 11.24 14.07
CA GLY A 72 -4.56 12.22 15.15
C GLY A 72 -5.91 12.49 15.85
N ARG A 73 -7.00 11.87 15.37
CA ARG A 73 -8.38 12.17 15.75
C ARG A 73 -9.07 10.97 16.36
N LEU A 74 -9.26 10.99 17.68
CA LEU A 74 -9.88 9.89 18.42
C LEU A 74 -11.33 9.65 17.99
N GLU A 75 -12.04 10.67 17.54
CA GLU A 75 -13.41 10.58 17.01
C GLU A 75 -13.52 9.72 15.74
N HIS A 76 -12.40 9.44 15.07
CA HIS A 76 -12.37 8.52 13.94
C HIS A 76 -12.31 7.05 14.36
N ARG A 77 -11.88 6.75 15.58
CA ARG A 77 -11.77 5.37 16.11
C ARG A 77 -11.00 4.43 15.17
N PHE A 78 -10.09 4.95 14.34
CA PHE A 78 -9.41 4.17 13.30
C PHE A 78 -8.63 2.99 13.88
N GLU A 79 -7.87 3.26 14.93
CA GLU A 79 -7.06 2.25 15.60
C GLU A 79 -7.92 1.18 16.29
N GLU A 80 -8.98 1.60 16.98
CA GLU A 80 -9.94 0.70 17.62
C GLU A 80 -10.58 -0.24 16.61
N ILE A 81 -11.06 0.31 15.49
CA ILE A 81 -11.69 -0.45 14.42
C ILE A 81 -10.67 -1.37 13.72
N CYS A 82 -9.45 -0.90 13.46
CA CYS A 82 -8.42 -1.75 12.88
C CYS A 82 -8.03 -2.89 13.84
N SER A 83 -8.14 -2.70 15.16
CA SER A 83 -7.84 -3.71 16.18
C SER A 83 -8.88 -4.84 16.29
N MET A 84 -10.08 -4.66 15.74
CA MET A 84 -11.14 -5.67 15.78
C MET A 84 -10.81 -6.86 14.87
N HIS A 85 -11.19 -8.07 15.27
CA HIS A 85 -11.03 -9.24 14.40
C HIS A 85 -11.86 -9.10 13.11
N PRO A 86 -11.31 -9.38 11.91
CA PRO A 86 -11.97 -9.20 10.60
C PRO A 86 -13.02 -10.28 10.29
N THR A 87 -14.04 -10.38 11.14
CA THR A 87 -15.20 -11.28 10.95
C THR A 87 -16.44 -10.54 10.47
N MET A 88 -17.44 -11.29 10.02
CA MET A 88 -18.77 -10.75 9.72
C MET A 88 -19.40 -10.00 10.90
N TRP A 89 -19.12 -10.39 12.15
CA TRP A 89 -19.71 -9.75 13.33
C TRP A 89 -19.23 -8.32 13.52
N ASN A 90 -18.02 -7.99 13.05
CA ASN A 90 -17.43 -6.65 13.14
C ASN A 90 -17.51 -5.88 11.81
N ALA A 91 -18.20 -6.44 10.80
CA ALA A 91 -18.20 -5.88 9.46
C ALA A 91 -18.98 -4.57 9.36
N GLU A 92 -20.02 -4.39 10.18
CA GLU A 92 -20.77 -3.12 10.24
C GLU A 92 -19.87 -1.97 10.67
N GLU A 93 -19.20 -2.13 11.81
CA GLU A 93 -18.37 -1.09 12.39
C GLU A 93 -17.17 -0.77 11.50
N ALA A 94 -16.57 -1.81 10.92
CA ALA A 94 -15.51 -1.66 9.93
C ALA A 94 -15.97 -1.00 8.63
N ALA A 95 -17.20 -1.22 8.17
CA ALA A 95 -17.69 -0.59 6.96
C ALA A 95 -18.01 0.90 7.17
N LEU A 96 -18.54 1.28 8.35
CA LEU A 96 -19.04 2.63 8.61
C LEU A 96 -17.96 3.69 8.87
N ILE A 97 -16.70 3.29 9.05
CA ILE A 97 -15.56 4.22 9.11
C ILE A 97 -15.10 4.70 7.73
N MET A 98 -15.48 4.02 6.64
CA MET A 98 -15.02 4.37 5.28
C MET A 98 -15.13 5.86 4.91
N PRO A 99 -16.20 6.59 5.27
CA PRO A 99 -16.29 8.02 4.97
C PRO A 99 -15.19 8.82 5.65
N ARG A 100 -14.77 8.42 6.85
CA ARG A 100 -13.66 9.05 7.59
C ARG A 100 -12.29 8.72 6.99
N ILE A 101 -12.15 7.57 6.34
CA ILE A 101 -10.93 7.20 5.61
C ILE A 101 -10.84 7.98 4.29
N ALA A 102 -11.96 8.11 3.58
CA ALA A 102 -12.04 8.83 2.31
C ALA A 102 -11.89 10.35 2.48
N THR A 103 -12.40 10.91 3.57
CA THR A 103 -12.24 12.31 3.95
C THR A 103 -12.02 12.44 5.46
N PRO A 104 -10.77 12.32 5.95
CA PRO A 104 -10.47 12.45 7.38
C PRO A 104 -10.46 13.90 7.89
N TRP A 105 -10.44 14.88 6.98
CA TRP A 105 -10.40 16.29 7.33
C TRP A 105 -11.73 16.77 7.93
N THR A 106 -11.70 17.84 8.71
CA THR A 106 -12.94 18.54 9.05
C THR A 106 -13.53 19.18 7.78
N SER A 107 -14.81 19.54 7.80
CA SER A 107 -15.42 20.20 6.63
C SER A 107 -14.73 21.52 6.28
N GLU A 108 -14.29 22.29 7.28
CA GLU A 108 -13.50 23.51 7.11
C GLU A 108 -12.15 23.25 6.45
N GLU A 109 -11.38 22.29 6.97
CA GLU A 109 -10.06 21.91 6.43
C GLU A 109 -10.18 21.36 5.02
N TYR A 110 -11.21 20.56 4.74
CA TYR A 110 -11.45 20.03 3.41
C TYR A 110 -11.74 21.16 2.41
N VAL A 111 -12.60 22.11 2.78
CA VAL A 111 -12.90 23.28 1.93
C VAL A 111 -11.63 24.09 1.66
N ASP A 112 -10.81 24.33 2.69
CA ASP A 112 -9.53 25.02 2.54
C ASP A 112 -8.58 24.26 1.58
N LEU A 113 -8.46 22.93 1.71
CA LEU A 113 -7.67 22.10 0.81
C LEU A 113 -8.20 22.11 -0.64
N VAL A 114 -9.53 22.12 -0.83
CA VAL A 114 -10.15 22.25 -2.15
C VAL A 114 -9.79 23.60 -2.77
N GLN A 115 -9.89 24.70 -2.02
CA GLN A 115 -9.54 26.04 -2.52
C GLN A 115 -8.04 26.16 -2.85
N GLN A 116 -7.17 25.63 -2.00
CA GLN A 116 -5.73 25.58 -2.27
C GLN A 116 -5.43 24.76 -3.54
N THR A 117 -6.07 23.60 -3.70
CA THR A 117 -5.87 22.72 -4.85
C THR A 117 -6.41 23.32 -6.14
N GLU A 118 -7.59 23.94 -6.11
CA GLU A 118 -8.20 24.66 -7.24
C GLU A 118 -7.29 25.81 -7.71
N LYS A 119 -6.71 26.56 -6.76
CA LYS A 119 -5.73 27.60 -7.05
C LYS A 119 -4.51 27.04 -7.77
N ILE A 120 -3.90 25.96 -7.26
CA ILE A 120 -2.72 25.34 -7.88
C ILE A 120 -3.04 24.84 -9.30
N VAL A 121 -4.17 24.12 -9.47
CA VAL A 121 -4.58 23.61 -10.79
C VAL A 121 -4.75 24.74 -11.80
N THR A 122 -5.38 25.85 -11.37
CA THR A 122 -5.62 27.02 -12.22
C THR A 122 -4.34 27.79 -12.54
N GLU A 123 -3.46 28.02 -11.56
CA GLU A 123 -2.22 28.80 -11.73
C GLU A 123 -1.16 28.04 -12.53
N VAL A 124 -1.02 26.73 -12.30
CA VAL A 124 -0.09 25.90 -13.08
C VAL A 124 -0.56 25.79 -14.53
N ASN A 125 -1.89 25.70 -14.74
CA ASN A 125 -2.52 25.54 -16.04
C ASN A 125 -1.83 24.43 -16.86
N ALA A 126 -1.76 23.24 -16.26
CA ALA A 126 -1.04 22.10 -16.82
C ALA A 126 -1.75 21.51 -18.04
N ASP A 127 -0.99 20.99 -19.00
CA ASP A 127 -1.50 20.24 -20.15
C ASP A 127 -2.08 18.87 -19.75
N LEU A 128 -1.66 18.34 -18.60
CA LEU A 128 -2.20 17.13 -17.99
C LEU A 128 -2.10 17.19 -16.45
N VAL A 129 -3.17 16.79 -15.76
CA VAL A 129 -3.21 16.65 -14.30
C VAL A 129 -3.39 15.20 -13.88
N LEU A 130 -2.54 14.70 -12.98
CA LEU A 130 -2.66 13.37 -12.37
C LEU A 130 -3.01 13.53 -10.89
N ALA A 131 -4.05 12.84 -10.41
CA ALA A 131 -4.47 12.92 -9.02
C ALA A 131 -4.55 11.58 -8.32
N ASP A 132 -4.17 11.61 -7.04
CA ASP A 132 -4.24 10.50 -6.10
C ASP A 132 -5.71 10.27 -5.75
N ASN A 133 -6.19 9.04 -5.91
CA ASN A 133 -7.57 8.68 -5.62
C ASN A 133 -7.92 8.88 -4.14
N LEU A 134 -6.96 8.76 -3.22
CA LEU A 134 -7.18 8.98 -1.79
C LEU A 134 -7.09 10.46 -1.39
N PHE A 135 -6.50 11.32 -2.24
CA PHE A 135 -6.52 12.76 -2.03
C PHE A 135 -7.81 13.38 -2.60
N THR A 136 -8.93 13.11 -1.93
CA THR A 136 -10.27 13.49 -2.39
C THR A 136 -10.49 15.00 -2.61
N PRO A 137 -9.80 15.96 -1.96
CA PRO A 137 -9.86 17.36 -2.37
C PRO A 137 -9.48 17.60 -3.83
N ALA A 138 -8.44 16.92 -4.33
CA ALA A 138 -8.06 17.01 -5.74
C ALA A 138 -9.11 16.39 -6.67
N ILE A 139 -9.69 15.25 -6.29
CA ILE A 139 -10.77 14.63 -7.07
C ILE A 139 -11.98 15.58 -7.17
N THR A 140 -12.37 16.24 -6.08
CA THR A 140 -13.43 17.26 -6.09
C THR A 140 -13.12 18.41 -7.04
N VAL A 141 -11.90 18.97 -6.99
CA VAL A 141 -11.47 20.06 -7.89
C VAL A 141 -11.49 19.62 -9.35
N LEU A 142 -10.96 18.44 -9.66
CA LEU A 142 -10.85 17.94 -11.03
C LEU A 142 -12.22 17.55 -11.60
N TRP A 143 -13.13 17.09 -10.76
CA TRP A 143 -14.52 16.86 -11.14
C TRP A 143 -15.26 18.15 -11.51
N LYS A 144 -14.96 19.25 -10.80
CA LYS A 144 -15.51 20.59 -11.04
C LYS A 144 -14.92 21.21 -12.31
N LEU A 145 -13.60 21.31 -12.39
CA LEU A 145 -12.89 22.04 -13.44
C LEU A 145 -12.79 21.25 -14.75
N LYS A 146 -12.77 19.92 -14.67
CA LYS A 146 -12.62 19.00 -15.81
C LYS A 146 -11.50 19.38 -16.78
N PRO A 147 -10.25 19.62 -16.31
CA PRO A 147 -9.11 19.80 -17.21
C PRO A 147 -8.79 18.48 -17.94
N ASN A 148 -7.72 18.42 -18.71
CA ASN A 148 -7.19 17.11 -19.12
C ASN A 148 -6.62 16.42 -17.87
N TRP A 149 -7.35 15.46 -17.28
CA TRP A 149 -6.94 14.82 -16.02
C TRP A 149 -7.18 13.33 -15.99
N HIS A 150 -6.32 12.63 -15.24
CA HIS A 150 -6.37 11.19 -15.00
C HIS A 150 -6.07 10.86 -13.54
N VAL A 151 -6.39 9.63 -13.13
CA VAL A 151 -6.04 9.10 -11.81
C VAL A 151 -4.76 8.28 -11.93
N LEU A 152 -3.77 8.59 -11.11
CA LEU A 152 -2.63 7.70 -10.86
C LEU A 152 -2.82 7.12 -9.46
N SER A 153 -3.35 5.91 -9.39
CA SER A 153 -3.71 5.29 -8.12
C SER A 153 -2.56 4.41 -7.63
N PRO A 154 -2.15 4.48 -6.35
CA PRO A 154 -1.20 3.54 -5.75
C PRO A 154 -1.88 2.20 -5.36
N ASN A 155 -3.22 2.12 -5.45
CA ASN A 155 -4.02 0.92 -5.19
C ASN A 155 -4.12 -0.01 -6.41
N THR A 156 -4.96 -1.03 -6.32
CA THR A 156 -5.06 -2.13 -7.30
C THR A 156 -6.28 -1.99 -8.20
N TYR A 157 -6.54 -2.98 -9.05
CA TYR A 157 -7.81 -3.04 -9.78
C TYR A 157 -9.02 -3.09 -8.85
N ARG A 158 -8.86 -3.69 -7.67
CA ARG A 158 -9.98 -4.02 -6.79
C ARG A 158 -10.82 -2.81 -6.40
N GLU A 159 -10.20 -1.65 -6.28
CA GLU A 159 -10.89 -0.41 -5.91
C GLU A 159 -11.79 0.12 -7.04
N PHE A 160 -11.52 -0.24 -8.30
CA PHE A 160 -12.16 0.36 -9.48
C PHE A 160 -12.96 -0.63 -10.34
N ILE A 161 -12.68 -1.93 -10.25
CA ILE A 161 -13.13 -2.91 -11.25
C ILE A 161 -14.36 -3.74 -10.84
N MET A 162 -14.70 -3.75 -9.54
CA MET A 162 -15.64 -4.72 -8.97
C MET A 162 -17.05 -4.63 -9.56
N ILE A 163 -17.52 -3.41 -9.80
CA ILE A 163 -18.85 -3.17 -10.40
C ILE A 163 -18.96 -3.64 -11.85
N ALA A 164 -17.83 -3.74 -12.56
CA ALA A 164 -17.79 -4.15 -13.96
C ALA A 164 -17.78 -5.68 -14.13
N GLN A 165 -17.64 -6.44 -13.03
CA GLN A 165 -17.55 -7.88 -13.12
C GLN A 165 -18.92 -8.51 -13.44
N PRO A 166 -18.99 -9.39 -14.46
CA PRO A 166 -20.25 -9.97 -14.91
C PRO A 166 -20.79 -10.98 -13.89
N ARG A 167 -22.05 -11.42 -14.08
CA ARG A 167 -22.66 -12.52 -13.30
C ARG A 167 -22.57 -12.33 -11.79
N TYR A 168 -22.58 -11.09 -11.32
CA TYR A 168 -22.48 -10.75 -9.90
C TYR A 168 -21.23 -11.32 -9.21
N GLU A 169 -20.13 -11.55 -9.94
CA GLU A 169 -18.87 -12.09 -9.42
C GLU A 169 -18.35 -11.32 -8.20
N ALA A 170 -18.65 -10.02 -8.12
CA ALA A 170 -18.31 -9.20 -6.96
C ALA A 170 -18.84 -9.73 -5.62
N PHE A 171 -19.94 -10.49 -5.62
CA PHE A 171 -20.60 -10.96 -4.41
C PHE A 171 -20.24 -12.40 -4.01
N TRP A 172 -19.78 -13.23 -4.95
CA TRP A 172 -19.55 -14.66 -4.71
C TRP A 172 -18.16 -15.16 -5.10
N LYS A 173 -17.37 -14.38 -5.85
CA LYS A 173 -16.03 -14.78 -6.30
C LYS A 173 -14.93 -14.06 -5.53
N HIS A 174 -15.09 -12.75 -5.31
CA HIS A 174 -14.08 -11.90 -4.67
C HIS A 174 -14.40 -11.68 -3.18
N PRO A 175 -13.45 -11.94 -2.26
CA PRO A 175 -13.63 -11.69 -0.83
C PRO A 175 -14.09 -10.25 -0.54
N PRO A 176 -14.87 -10.02 0.53
CA PRO A 176 -15.16 -8.68 1.01
C PRO A 176 -13.89 -7.95 1.47
N PRO A 177 -13.86 -6.61 1.40
CA PRO A 177 -12.78 -5.82 2.02
C PRO A 177 -12.64 -6.16 3.50
N ARG A 178 -11.40 -6.19 4.01
CA ARG A 178 -11.11 -6.46 5.44
C ARG A 178 -11.67 -7.80 5.94
N SER A 179 -11.43 -8.88 5.21
CA SER A 179 -11.90 -10.23 5.60
C SER A 179 -10.79 -11.27 5.53
N THR A 180 -10.91 -12.34 6.33
CA THR A 180 -10.03 -13.51 6.25
C THR A 180 -10.52 -14.57 5.25
N ILE A 181 -11.53 -14.24 4.43
CA ILE A 181 -12.11 -15.14 3.44
C ILE A 181 -11.13 -15.31 2.27
N SER A 182 -10.85 -16.56 1.90
CA SER A 182 -9.98 -16.91 0.78
C SER A 182 -10.59 -16.56 -0.59
N TYR A 183 -9.74 -16.44 -1.60
CA TYR A 183 -10.14 -16.31 -3.01
C TYR A 183 -9.95 -17.65 -3.76
N PRO A 184 -10.94 -18.10 -4.58
CA PRO A 184 -12.30 -17.58 -4.65
C PRO A 184 -13.08 -17.85 -3.36
N ILE A 185 -14.16 -17.10 -3.11
CA ILE A 185 -14.96 -17.30 -1.89
C ILE A 185 -15.50 -18.75 -1.86
N PRO A 186 -15.23 -19.52 -0.81
CA PRO A 186 -15.85 -20.83 -0.63
C PRO A 186 -17.37 -20.71 -0.59
N TRP A 187 -18.09 -21.62 -1.26
CA TRP A 187 -19.55 -21.51 -1.45
C TRP A 187 -20.33 -21.32 -0.14
N TYR A 188 -19.89 -21.95 0.95
CA TYR A 188 -20.51 -21.86 2.27
C TYR A 188 -20.26 -20.52 2.99
N LEU A 189 -19.33 -19.70 2.49
CA LEU A 189 -19.04 -18.34 2.98
C LEU A 189 -19.68 -17.24 2.12
N ILE A 190 -20.33 -17.57 0.99
CA ILE A 190 -21.02 -16.59 0.15
C ILE A 190 -22.05 -15.76 0.95
N PRO A 191 -22.91 -16.34 1.82
CA PRO A 191 -23.84 -15.55 2.62
C PRO A 191 -23.14 -14.54 3.55
N SER A 192 -22.02 -14.95 4.14
CA SER A 192 -21.19 -14.07 4.97
C SER A 192 -20.57 -12.93 4.13
N ALA A 193 -20.10 -13.25 2.92
CA ALA A 193 -19.53 -12.25 2.03
C ALA A 193 -20.56 -11.21 1.58
N ILE A 194 -21.76 -11.65 1.19
CA ILE A 194 -22.87 -10.76 0.82
C ILE A 194 -23.25 -9.85 2.00
N TYR A 195 -23.37 -10.42 3.21
CA TYR A 195 -23.66 -9.62 4.40
C TYR A 195 -22.59 -8.54 4.63
N GLN A 196 -21.31 -8.89 4.57
CA GLN A 196 -20.22 -7.93 4.75
C GLN A 196 -20.24 -6.82 3.70
N LEU A 197 -20.47 -7.15 2.42
CA LEU A 197 -20.58 -6.17 1.34
C LEU A 197 -21.79 -5.24 1.51
N TYR A 198 -22.93 -5.78 1.97
CA TYR A 198 -24.12 -4.98 2.27
C TYR A 198 -23.85 -3.92 3.35
N GLN A 199 -22.98 -4.19 4.32
CA GLN A 199 -22.63 -3.17 5.32
C GLN A 199 -21.97 -1.94 4.70
N TYR A 200 -21.18 -2.09 3.63
CA TYR A 200 -20.57 -0.96 2.93
C TYR A 200 -21.58 -0.10 2.17
N THR A 201 -22.71 -0.65 1.72
CA THR A 201 -23.75 0.14 1.03
C THR A 201 -24.44 1.13 1.96
N LYS A 202 -24.42 0.89 3.28
CA LYS A 202 -24.95 1.83 4.29
C LYS A 202 -24.18 3.16 4.32
N ASN A 203 -22.96 3.23 3.79
CA ASN A 203 -22.19 4.46 3.72
C ASN A 203 -22.85 5.55 2.85
N ALA A 204 -23.68 5.17 1.88
CA ALA A 204 -24.44 6.12 1.07
C ALA A 204 -25.38 7.01 1.89
N THR A 205 -25.79 6.55 3.08
CA THR A 205 -26.66 7.30 4.00
C THR A 205 -25.93 7.76 5.26
N ASN A 206 -24.58 7.72 5.29
CA ASN A 206 -23.81 8.07 6.49
C ASN A 206 -23.91 9.59 6.78
N PRO A 207 -24.39 10.00 7.98
CA PRO A 207 -24.55 11.42 8.31
C PRO A 207 -23.25 12.23 8.25
N TYR A 208 -22.11 11.65 8.59
CA TYR A 208 -20.82 12.32 8.48
C TYR A 208 -20.56 12.73 7.04
N TRP A 209 -20.74 11.80 6.10
CA TRP A 209 -20.56 12.04 4.68
C TRP A 209 -21.54 13.07 4.13
N ILE A 210 -22.83 12.89 4.42
CA ILE A 210 -23.89 13.78 3.93
C ILE A 210 -23.68 15.22 4.43
N ASN A 211 -23.40 15.39 5.71
CA ASN A 211 -23.20 16.72 6.29
C ASN A 211 -21.92 17.38 5.76
N HIS A 212 -20.87 16.59 5.54
CA HIS A 212 -19.64 17.08 4.93
C HIS A 212 -19.88 17.56 3.49
N ALA A 213 -20.54 16.76 2.65
CA ALA A 213 -20.88 17.13 1.29
C ALA A 213 -21.78 18.37 1.21
N LYS A 214 -22.78 18.49 2.09
CA LYS A 214 -23.65 19.68 2.20
C LYS A 214 -22.85 20.93 2.54
N TYR A 215 -21.97 20.84 3.54
CA TYR A 215 -21.13 21.95 3.96
C TYR A 215 -20.24 22.46 2.82
N ILE A 216 -19.60 21.55 2.07
CA ILE A 216 -18.77 21.89 0.91
C ILE A 216 -19.61 22.66 -0.13
N TYR A 217 -20.79 22.15 -0.47
CA TYR A 217 -21.67 22.79 -1.44
C TYR A 217 -22.12 24.18 -0.97
N GLU A 218 -22.52 24.34 0.29
CA GLU A 218 -22.93 25.63 0.86
C GLU A 218 -21.80 26.67 0.89
N LYS A 219 -20.55 26.23 1.11
CA LYS A 219 -19.40 27.14 1.23
C LYS A 219 -18.77 27.54 -0.10
N ILE A 220 -18.65 26.60 -1.03
CA ILE A 220 -17.89 26.81 -2.27
C ILE A 220 -18.65 26.42 -3.54
N GLY A 221 -19.95 26.13 -3.44
CA GLY A 221 -20.81 25.82 -4.59
C GLY A 221 -20.34 24.61 -5.41
N THR A 222 -19.60 23.68 -4.79
CA THR A 222 -18.96 22.55 -5.48
C THR A 222 -19.51 21.25 -4.94
N GLU A 223 -19.86 20.32 -5.84
CA GLU A 223 -20.24 18.96 -5.43
C GLU A 223 -19.01 18.18 -4.96
N TYR A 224 -19.11 17.60 -3.77
CA TYR A 224 -18.11 16.64 -3.30
C TYR A 224 -17.97 15.46 -4.28
N SER A 225 -16.72 15.07 -4.55
CA SER A 225 -16.38 13.89 -5.34
C SER A 225 -15.19 13.14 -4.72
N ASP A 226 -15.17 11.83 -4.94
CA ASP A 226 -14.17 10.92 -4.40
C ASP A 226 -13.84 9.79 -5.39
N TRP A 227 -12.96 8.89 -4.98
CA TRP A 227 -12.57 7.72 -5.77
C TRP A 227 -13.70 6.73 -6.02
N GLY A 228 -14.68 6.60 -5.11
CA GLY A 228 -15.87 5.76 -5.30
C GLY A 228 -16.76 6.29 -6.41
N ARG A 229 -16.99 7.60 -6.45
CA ARG A 229 -17.71 8.28 -7.54
C ARG A 229 -16.99 8.09 -8.87
N VAL A 230 -15.66 8.23 -8.88
CA VAL A 230 -14.83 8.00 -10.08
C VAL A 230 -14.85 6.54 -10.52
N ALA A 231 -14.83 5.59 -9.58
CA ALA A 231 -14.92 4.16 -9.88
C ALA A 231 -16.29 3.79 -10.48
N ILE A 232 -17.39 4.33 -9.94
CA ILE A 232 -18.75 3.98 -10.36
C ILE A 232 -19.15 4.69 -11.65
N TRP A 233 -18.78 5.96 -11.80
CA TRP A 233 -19.14 6.78 -12.95
C TRP A 233 -17.91 7.51 -13.49
N PRO A 234 -16.96 6.79 -14.10
CA PRO A 234 -15.77 7.43 -14.67
C PRO A 234 -16.18 8.40 -15.79
N PRO A 235 -15.72 9.67 -15.76
CA PRO A 235 -15.92 10.62 -16.85
C PRO A 235 -15.38 10.07 -18.18
N GLU A 236 -15.99 10.48 -19.29
CA GLU A 236 -15.53 10.08 -20.62
C GLU A 236 -14.06 10.51 -20.83
N GLY A 237 -13.25 9.58 -21.35
CA GLY A 237 -11.82 9.79 -21.58
C GLY A 237 -10.92 9.69 -20.35
N LEU A 238 -11.47 9.58 -19.13
CA LEU A 238 -10.66 9.39 -17.93
C LEU A 238 -9.85 8.10 -18.03
N LYS A 239 -8.55 8.15 -17.69
CA LYS A 239 -7.72 6.97 -17.45
C LYS A 239 -7.47 6.79 -15.96
N ILE A 240 -7.49 5.55 -15.50
CA ILE A 240 -7.09 5.16 -14.15
C ILE A 240 -5.85 4.28 -14.30
N ILE A 241 -4.70 4.83 -13.98
CA ILE A 241 -3.39 4.20 -14.13
C ILE A 241 -3.04 3.50 -12.83
N LEU A 242 -2.74 2.20 -12.92
CA LEU A 242 -2.62 1.31 -11.76
C LEU A 242 -1.27 0.57 -11.73
N PRO A 243 -0.66 0.40 -10.55
CA PRO A 243 0.53 -0.45 -10.34
C PRO A 243 0.21 -1.95 -10.39
N SER A 244 -1.01 -2.33 -10.77
CA SER A 244 -1.44 -3.72 -10.86
C SER A 244 -1.59 -4.16 -12.32
N ASN A 245 -1.46 -5.46 -12.55
CA ASN A 245 -1.78 -6.13 -13.81
C ASN A 245 -2.25 -7.56 -13.52
N SER A 246 -2.66 -8.30 -14.55
CA SER A 246 -3.18 -9.67 -14.39
C SER A 246 -2.15 -10.69 -13.88
N VAL A 247 -0.85 -10.34 -13.89
CA VAL A 247 0.23 -11.20 -13.40
C VAL A 247 0.33 -11.15 -11.87
N VAL A 248 -0.01 -10.00 -11.26
CA VAL A 248 0.18 -9.73 -9.83
C VAL A 248 -1.12 -9.41 -9.09
N ASP A 249 -2.27 -9.76 -9.66
CA ASP A 249 -3.58 -9.53 -9.04
C ASP A 249 -4.48 -10.75 -9.18
N PHE A 250 -5.70 -10.65 -8.64
CA PHE A 250 -6.75 -11.61 -8.91
C PHE A 250 -7.14 -11.60 -10.40
N PRO A 251 -7.59 -12.73 -10.95
CA PRO A 251 -8.14 -12.75 -12.29
C PRO A 251 -9.53 -12.09 -12.27
N PHE A 252 -9.68 -11.05 -13.09
CA PHE A 252 -10.93 -10.38 -13.36
C PHE A 252 -11.47 -10.84 -14.72
N SER A 253 -12.77 -11.08 -14.81
CA SER A 253 -13.40 -11.59 -16.03
C SER A 253 -13.49 -10.51 -17.12
N VAL A 254 -13.58 -9.24 -16.72
CA VAL A 254 -13.60 -8.08 -17.61
C VAL A 254 -12.70 -6.99 -17.02
N VAL A 255 -11.82 -6.44 -17.85
CA VAL A 255 -10.99 -5.26 -17.54
C VAL A 255 -11.41 -4.13 -18.49
N PRO A 256 -12.07 -3.07 -18.00
CA PRO A 256 -12.46 -1.93 -18.84
C PRO A 256 -11.26 -1.18 -19.43
N ASP A 257 -11.39 -0.66 -20.65
CA ASP A 257 -10.32 0.03 -21.41
C ASP A 257 -9.78 1.32 -20.75
N HIS A 258 -10.53 1.89 -19.81
CA HIS A 258 -10.09 3.07 -19.05
C HIS A 258 -9.14 2.72 -17.90
N LEU A 259 -9.04 1.44 -17.51
CA LEU A 259 -8.09 0.95 -16.51
C LEU A 259 -6.75 0.63 -17.19
N VAL A 260 -5.79 1.52 -17.04
CA VAL A 260 -4.45 1.37 -17.60
C VAL A 260 -3.59 0.57 -16.64
N SER A 261 -3.24 -0.63 -17.07
CA SER A 261 -2.68 -1.66 -16.20
C SER A 261 -1.18 -1.75 -16.42
N CYS A 262 -0.41 -1.23 -15.48
CA CYS A 262 1.03 -1.10 -15.67
C CYS A 262 1.82 -2.24 -15.02
N GLY A 263 1.24 -2.96 -14.06
CA GLY A 263 2.03 -3.80 -13.16
C GLY A 263 2.86 -2.96 -12.20
N PRO A 264 3.73 -3.56 -11.38
CA PRO A 264 4.32 -2.86 -10.23
C PRO A 264 5.02 -1.55 -10.62
N ILE A 265 4.49 -0.42 -10.15
CA ILE A 265 5.15 0.88 -10.25
C ILE A 265 5.98 1.07 -8.98
N VAL A 266 7.26 0.74 -9.06
CA VAL A 266 8.18 0.80 -7.93
C VAL A 266 9.25 1.87 -8.17
N LEU A 267 9.54 2.66 -7.13
CA LEU A 267 10.61 3.64 -7.14
C LEU A 267 11.96 2.92 -7.30
N PRO A 268 12.82 3.29 -8.27
CA PRO A 268 14.15 2.72 -8.36
C PRO A 268 14.99 3.13 -7.17
N THR A 269 15.83 2.21 -6.72
CA THR A 269 16.71 2.42 -5.58
C THR A 269 18.16 2.18 -5.94
N LYS A 270 19.06 2.78 -5.14
CA LYS A 270 20.50 2.52 -5.21
C LYS A 270 20.83 1.17 -4.54
N PRO A 271 21.96 0.53 -4.88
CA PRO A 271 22.43 -0.67 -4.19
C PRO A 271 22.60 -0.45 -2.68
N LEU A 272 22.28 -1.48 -1.88
CA LEU A 272 22.35 -1.40 -0.41
C LEU A 272 23.72 -0.96 0.11
N LYS A 273 24.81 -1.44 -0.50
CA LYS A 273 26.18 -1.12 -0.10
C LYS A 273 26.50 0.38 -0.18
N GLU A 274 25.84 1.13 -1.06
CA GLU A 274 26.03 2.57 -1.20
C GLU A 274 25.26 3.38 -0.14
N ILE A 275 24.19 2.81 0.41
CA ILE A 275 23.35 3.45 1.43
C ILE A 275 23.80 3.05 2.84
N ASP A 276 23.99 1.75 3.08
CA ASP A 276 24.41 1.19 4.35
C ASP A 276 25.31 -0.04 4.11
N ALA A 277 26.62 0.23 4.02
CA ALA A 277 27.63 -0.80 3.82
C ALA A 277 27.68 -1.82 4.97
N GLY A 278 27.40 -1.39 6.20
CA GLY A 278 27.41 -2.26 7.37
C GLY A 278 26.26 -3.26 7.35
N LEU A 279 25.05 -2.79 7.04
CA LEU A 279 23.89 -3.66 6.83
C LEU A 279 24.09 -4.58 5.64
N ALA A 280 24.69 -4.11 4.54
CA ALA A 280 25.02 -4.96 3.39
C ALA A 280 25.92 -6.14 3.77
N VAL A 281 26.99 -5.89 4.55
CA VAL A 281 27.89 -6.95 5.04
C VAL A 281 27.17 -7.92 5.96
N TRP A 282 26.29 -7.43 6.83
CA TRP A 282 25.52 -8.29 7.74
C TRP A 282 24.53 -9.18 6.97
N ILE A 283 23.73 -8.60 6.06
CA ILE A 283 22.77 -9.34 5.22
C ILE A 283 23.46 -10.39 4.33
N ALA A 284 24.67 -10.11 3.84
CA ALA A 284 25.41 -11.04 2.98
C ALA A 284 25.84 -12.34 3.68
N LYS A 285 25.86 -12.38 5.03
CA LYS A 285 26.34 -13.54 5.79
C LYS A 285 25.47 -14.79 5.58
N ARG A 286 24.14 -14.63 5.56
CA ARG A 286 23.17 -15.74 5.61
C ARG A 286 21.87 -15.41 4.87
N PRO A 287 21.08 -16.41 4.47
CA PRO A 287 19.70 -16.18 4.07
C PRO A 287 18.92 -15.43 5.16
N THR A 288 18.18 -14.39 4.77
CA THR A 288 17.56 -13.44 5.71
C THR A 288 16.04 -13.42 5.57
N VAL A 289 15.33 -13.51 6.68
CA VAL A 289 13.92 -13.09 6.78
C VAL A 289 13.88 -11.60 7.11
N TYR A 290 13.26 -10.81 6.25
CA TYR A 290 13.12 -9.37 6.46
C TYR A 290 11.71 -9.03 6.93
N ILE A 291 11.59 -8.42 8.11
CA ILE A 291 10.33 -8.05 8.73
C ILE A 291 10.20 -6.53 8.75
N ASN A 292 9.21 -6.01 8.02
CA ASN A 292 8.87 -4.60 8.01
C ASN A 292 7.36 -4.41 7.84
N LEU A 293 6.70 -4.02 8.93
CA LEU A 293 5.26 -3.82 8.98
C LEU A 293 4.84 -2.39 8.57
N GLY A 294 5.68 -1.71 7.80
CA GLY A 294 5.41 -0.40 7.22
C GLY A 294 5.82 0.77 8.12
N THR A 295 5.19 1.91 7.87
CA THR A 295 5.47 3.18 8.57
C THR A 295 4.56 3.41 9.77
N HIS A 296 3.39 2.79 9.78
CA HIS A 296 2.30 3.07 10.72
C HIS A 296 2.01 1.94 11.71
N ALA A 297 2.33 0.68 11.40
CA ALA A 297 2.16 -0.39 12.37
C ALA A 297 3.12 -0.20 13.54
N THR A 298 2.58 -0.24 14.75
CA THR A 298 3.32 -0.17 16.01
C THR A 298 2.83 -1.29 16.92
N TYR A 299 3.73 -1.85 17.72
CA TYR A 299 3.45 -3.04 18.52
C TYR A 299 3.59 -2.75 20.00
N GLU A 300 2.65 -3.23 20.81
CA GLU A 300 2.85 -3.36 22.24
C GLU A 300 3.84 -4.49 22.53
N GLU A 301 4.47 -4.47 23.71
CA GLU A 301 5.48 -5.47 24.07
C GLU A 301 4.95 -6.90 23.97
N ALA A 302 3.72 -7.15 24.41
CA ALA A 302 3.09 -8.48 24.34
C ALA A 302 2.94 -8.99 22.90
N ASP A 303 2.49 -8.13 21.98
CA ASP A 303 2.35 -8.48 20.57
C ASP A 303 3.72 -8.71 19.91
N ALA A 304 4.74 -7.95 20.31
CA ALA A 304 6.11 -8.14 19.82
C ALA A 304 6.71 -9.45 20.33
N LYS A 305 6.40 -9.85 21.57
CA LYS A 305 6.81 -11.16 22.12
C LYS A 305 6.17 -12.33 21.37
N GLU A 306 4.92 -12.20 20.91
CA GLU A 306 4.31 -13.23 20.07
C GLU A 306 4.97 -13.37 18.70
N LEU A 307 5.41 -12.26 18.09
CA LEU A 307 6.21 -12.34 16.86
C LEU A 307 7.59 -12.96 17.14
N ALA A 308 8.25 -12.56 18.23
CA ALA A 308 9.53 -13.13 18.66
C ALA A 308 9.45 -14.64 18.90
N GLY A 309 8.39 -15.12 19.55
CA GLY A 309 8.14 -16.55 19.74
C GLY A 309 7.97 -17.30 18.42
N ALA A 310 7.29 -16.70 17.42
CA ALA A 310 7.23 -17.28 16.07
C ALA A 310 8.60 -17.36 15.39
N LEU A 311 9.46 -16.36 15.58
CA LEU A 311 10.82 -16.34 15.04
C LEU A 311 11.70 -17.39 15.72
N LYS A 312 11.55 -17.57 17.04
CA LYS A 312 12.23 -18.64 17.76
C LYS A 312 11.90 -20.01 17.16
N ILE A 313 10.60 -20.30 16.96
CA ILE A 313 10.14 -21.55 16.34
C ILE A 313 10.80 -21.75 14.96
N LEU A 314 10.86 -20.70 14.13
CA LEU A 314 11.50 -20.76 12.82
C LEU A 314 13.01 -21.03 12.91
N LEU A 315 13.71 -20.31 13.78
CA LEU A 315 15.16 -20.39 13.93
C LEU A 315 15.58 -21.75 14.51
N ASP A 316 14.88 -22.23 15.54
CA ASP A 316 15.12 -23.55 16.14
C ASP A 316 14.93 -24.65 15.07
N ALA A 317 13.84 -24.59 14.29
CA ALA A 317 13.61 -25.52 13.20
C ALA A 317 14.68 -25.43 12.08
N ALA A 318 15.17 -24.23 11.76
CA ALA A 318 16.25 -24.07 10.78
C ALA A 318 17.54 -24.74 11.28
N LYS A 319 17.89 -24.56 12.56
CA LYS A 319 19.04 -25.19 13.22
C LYS A 319 18.97 -26.70 13.18
N GLU A 320 17.83 -27.27 13.54
CA GLU A 320 17.60 -28.72 13.55
C GLU A 320 17.77 -29.32 12.15
N ASN A 321 17.45 -28.56 11.10
CA ASN A 321 17.65 -28.95 9.72
C ASN A 321 19.03 -28.59 9.15
N GLY A 322 19.96 -28.09 9.98
CA GLY A 322 21.30 -27.68 9.55
C GLY A 322 21.32 -26.48 8.59
N GLN A 323 20.29 -25.64 8.61
CA GLN A 323 20.16 -24.46 7.78
C GLN A 323 20.54 -23.20 8.55
N GLU A 324 21.42 -22.38 7.98
CA GLU A 324 21.71 -21.05 8.51
C GLU A 324 20.59 -20.06 8.13
N LEU A 325 20.18 -19.25 9.10
CA LEU A 325 19.15 -18.23 8.90
C LEU A 325 19.45 -17.01 9.76
N GLN A 326 19.13 -15.82 9.26
CA GLN A 326 19.12 -14.59 10.04
C GLN A 326 17.79 -13.83 9.87
N VAL A 327 17.50 -12.92 10.80
CA VAL A 327 16.28 -12.11 10.81
C VAL A 327 16.64 -10.64 10.96
N LEU A 328 16.24 -9.84 9.98
CA LEU A 328 16.25 -8.38 10.07
C LEU A 328 14.85 -7.90 10.39
N TRP A 329 14.65 -7.29 11.56
CA TRP A 329 13.34 -6.85 12.00
C TRP A 329 13.31 -5.36 12.31
N LYS A 330 12.56 -4.61 11.49
CA LYS A 330 12.19 -3.24 11.82
C LYS A 330 10.97 -3.22 12.75
N LEU A 331 11.17 -2.81 14.01
CA LEU A 331 10.14 -2.79 15.04
C LEU A 331 9.95 -1.38 15.60
N LYS A 332 8.77 -0.79 15.35
CA LYS A 332 8.34 0.42 16.03
C LYS A 332 7.56 0.05 17.29
N LYS A 333 8.11 0.42 18.44
CA LYS A 333 7.47 0.20 19.74
C LYS A 333 6.23 1.09 19.90
N ARG A 334 5.24 0.57 20.62
CA ARG A 334 4.14 1.31 21.20
C ARG A 334 4.24 1.20 22.71
N GLY A 335 4.38 2.34 23.39
CA GLY A 335 4.64 2.38 24.81
C GLY A 335 6.08 1.99 25.16
N GLU A 336 6.33 1.93 26.47
CA GLU A 336 7.61 1.52 27.03
C GLU A 336 7.71 0.00 27.06
N TYR A 337 8.88 -0.51 26.69
CA TYR A 337 9.19 -1.93 26.79
C TYR A 337 10.08 -2.15 28.02
N SER A 338 9.98 -3.34 28.58
CA SER A 338 10.84 -3.78 29.67
C SER A 338 12.30 -3.88 29.20
N GLY A 339 13.22 -3.31 29.98
CA GLY A 339 14.66 -3.31 29.68
C GLY A 339 15.12 -2.24 28.69
N GLU A 340 16.41 -2.26 28.35
CA GLU A 340 17.00 -1.30 27.42
C GLU A 340 16.84 -1.75 25.97
N GLY A 341 16.47 -0.80 25.09
CA GLY A 341 16.33 -1.11 23.66
C GLY A 341 15.35 -2.25 23.42
N PHE A 342 15.77 -3.30 22.72
CA PHE A 342 14.93 -4.46 22.41
C PHE A 342 15.26 -5.70 23.26
N SER A 343 15.87 -5.54 24.44
CA SER A 343 16.35 -6.65 25.26
C SER A 343 15.24 -7.66 25.61
N ALA A 344 14.06 -7.21 26.06
CA ALA A 344 12.95 -8.11 26.38
C ALA A 344 12.45 -8.93 25.18
N ILE A 345 12.60 -8.40 23.96
CA ILE A 345 12.23 -9.11 22.73
C ILE A 345 13.32 -10.12 22.37
N LEU A 346 14.60 -9.75 22.45
CA LEU A 346 15.73 -10.64 22.22
C LEU A 346 15.75 -11.81 23.22
N GLU A 347 15.47 -11.55 24.50
CA GLU A 347 15.29 -12.57 25.53
C GLU A 347 14.20 -13.59 25.17
N SER A 348 13.11 -13.12 24.56
CA SER A 348 12.01 -13.99 24.12
C SER A 348 12.39 -14.87 22.93
N ILE A 349 13.39 -14.47 22.14
CA ILE A 349 13.93 -15.28 21.03
C ILE A 349 14.96 -16.30 21.55
N GLY A 350 15.79 -15.90 22.51
CA GLY A 350 16.86 -16.71 23.11
C GLY A 350 18.25 -16.16 22.78
N SER A 351 19.15 -16.18 23.78
CA SER A 351 20.51 -15.62 23.66
C SER A 351 21.38 -16.35 22.63
N GLU A 352 21.06 -17.59 22.31
CA GLU A 352 21.71 -18.35 21.24
C GLU A 352 21.50 -17.75 19.84
N TRP A 353 20.54 -16.84 19.69
CA TRP A 353 20.15 -16.23 18.41
C TRP A 353 20.58 -14.76 18.27
N GLU A 354 21.31 -14.22 19.25
CA GLU A 354 21.66 -12.79 19.30
C GLU A 354 22.48 -12.32 18.08
N GLU A 355 23.35 -13.17 17.53
CA GLU A 355 24.10 -12.85 16.30
C GLU A 355 23.26 -12.95 15.02
N ASN A 356 22.16 -13.71 15.07
CA ASN A 356 21.31 -14.02 13.93
C ASN A 356 20.12 -13.06 13.81
N VAL A 357 19.76 -12.37 14.89
CA VAL A 357 18.59 -11.46 14.90
C VAL A 357 19.04 -10.03 15.14
N ARG A 358 18.73 -9.15 14.18
CA ARG A 358 18.92 -7.72 14.30
C ARG A 358 17.58 -7.01 14.34
N ILE A 359 17.28 -6.38 15.47
CA ILE A 359 16.09 -5.56 15.67
C ILE A 359 16.48 -4.08 15.66
N SER A 360 15.73 -3.26 14.93
CA SER A 360 15.93 -1.81 14.91
C SER A 360 14.60 -1.07 14.74
N ASP A 361 14.48 0.14 15.27
CA ASP A 361 13.33 1.01 15.04
C ASP A 361 13.42 1.74 13.68
N TRP A 362 14.62 1.89 13.14
CA TRP A 362 14.91 2.61 11.92
C TRP A 362 15.88 1.87 10.99
N LEU A 363 15.60 1.93 9.68
CA LEU A 363 16.51 1.42 8.65
C LEU A 363 16.72 2.55 7.66
N GLU A 364 17.98 2.90 7.40
CA GLU A 364 18.33 3.96 6.46
C GLU A 364 18.00 3.57 5.01
N ALA A 365 18.19 2.30 4.67
CA ALA A 365 17.83 1.77 3.37
C ALA A 365 16.31 1.56 3.25
N GLU A 366 15.76 2.06 2.15
CA GLU A 366 14.36 1.81 1.79
C GLU A 366 14.08 0.30 1.59
N PRO A 367 12.83 -0.16 1.80
CA PRO A 367 12.50 -1.58 1.78
C PRO A 367 12.91 -2.26 0.47
N MET A 368 12.68 -1.61 -0.68
CA MET A 368 13.07 -2.15 -1.99
C MET A 368 14.58 -2.36 -2.14
N THR A 369 15.41 -1.51 -1.53
CA THR A 369 16.87 -1.67 -1.51
C THR A 369 17.29 -2.91 -0.74
N ILE A 370 16.66 -3.15 0.41
CA ILE A 370 16.93 -4.31 1.26
C ILE A 370 16.48 -5.58 0.54
N LEU A 371 15.29 -5.59 -0.05
CA LEU A 371 14.74 -6.74 -0.79
C LEU A 371 15.64 -7.12 -1.98
N LYS A 372 16.24 -6.13 -2.66
CA LYS A 372 17.19 -6.34 -3.77
C LYS A 372 18.62 -6.68 -3.36
N SER A 373 18.91 -6.86 -2.07
CA SER A 373 20.25 -7.20 -1.59
C SER A 373 20.75 -8.58 -2.02
N GLY A 374 19.85 -9.47 -2.45
CA GLY A 374 20.17 -10.82 -2.94
C GLY A 374 20.11 -11.93 -1.90
N ASN A 375 20.05 -11.60 -0.61
CA ASN A 375 20.02 -12.58 0.49
C ASN A 375 18.68 -12.61 1.24
N ILE A 376 17.69 -11.78 0.88
CA ILE A 376 16.37 -11.85 1.49
C ILE A 376 15.58 -13.00 0.86
N ILE A 377 15.16 -13.95 1.69
CA ILE A 377 14.43 -15.15 1.24
C ILE A 377 12.95 -15.15 1.60
N CYS A 378 12.52 -14.23 2.47
CA CYS A 378 11.13 -13.99 2.79
C CYS A 378 10.95 -12.56 3.31
N SER A 379 9.90 -11.88 2.84
CA SER A 379 9.43 -10.61 3.37
C SER A 379 8.22 -10.85 4.27
N VAL A 380 8.37 -10.56 5.56
CA VAL A 380 7.23 -10.46 6.47
C VAL A 380 6.78 -9.01 6.49
N ASN A 381 5.60 -8.74 5.93
CA ASN A 381 5.10 -7.37 5.79
C ASN A 381 3.63 -7.27 6.20
N HIS A 382 3.17 -6.05 6.41
CA HIS A 382 1.81 -5.78 6.86
C HIS A 382 0.75 -5.84 5.75
N GLY A 383 1.14 -6.10 4.50
CA GLY A 383 0.23 -6.13 3.37
C GLY A 383 -0.10 -4.78 2.74
N GLY A 384 0.63 -3.70 3.02
CA GLY A 384 0.47 -2.45 2.27
C GLY A 384 0.88 -2.60 0.80
N ALA A 385 0.20 -1.89 -0.10
CA ALA A 385 0.39 -1.99 -1.56
C ALA A 385 1.87 -1.89 -1.99
N ASN A 386 2.60 -0.87 -1.49
CA ASN A 386 4.03 -0.73 -1.80
C ASN A 386 4.84 -1.94 -1.35
N SER A 387 4.67 -2.41 -0.11
CA SER A 387 5.41 -3.56 0.41
C SER A 387 5.14 -4.83 -0.41
N TYR A 388 3.90 -5.04 -0.83
CA TYR A 388 3.53 -6.12 -1.72
C TYR A 388 4.24 -6.01 -3.08
N PHE A 389 4.13 -4.85 -3.74
CA PHE A 389 4.68 -4.63 -5.08
C PHE A 389 6.21 -4.63 -5.10
N GLU A 390 6.87 -4.12 -4.06
CA GLU A 390 8.32 -4.17 -3.89
C GLU A 390 8.81 -5.62 -3.75
N ALA A 391 8.16 -6.41 -2.88
CA ALA A 391 8.53 -7.82 -2.68
C ALA A 391 8.29 -8.67 -3.94
N VAL A 392 7.15 -8.47 -4.63
CA VAL A 392 6.89 -9.10 -5.94
C VAL A 392 7.95 -8.71 -6.97
N SER A 393 8.29 -7.43 -7.07
CA SER A 393 9.28 -6.93 -8.02
C SER A 393 10.70 -7.42 -7.72
N ALA A 394 11.00 -7.73 -6.45
CA ALA A 394 12.27 -8.31 -6.03
C ALA A 394 12.32 -9.84 -6.14
N GLY A 395 11.19 -10.50 -6.45
CA GLY A 395 11.09 -11.96 -6.50
C GLY A 395 11.20 -12.64 -5.13
N VAL A 396 10.79 -11.93 -4.08
CA VAL A 396 10.89 -12.40 -2.69
C VAL A 396 9.53 -12.92 -2.21
N PRO A 397 9.43 -14.18 -1.74
CA PRO A 397 8.23 -14.71 -1.11
C PRO A 397 7.75 -13.89 0.09
N GLN A 398 6.46 -13.96 0.39
CA GLN A 398 5.85 -13.09 1.40
C GLN A 398 5.11 -13.85 2.51
N VAL A 399 5.21 -13.36 3.73
CA VAL A 399 4.25 -13.67 4.81
C VAL A 399 3.57 -12.38 5.21
N VAL A 400 2.28 -12.27 4.93
CA VAL A 400 1.53 -11.03 5.14
C VAL A 400 0.80 -11.08 6.47
N LEU A 401 1.09 -10.12 7.35
CA LEU A 401 0.39 -9.87 8.61
C LEU A 401 -0.57 -8.69 8.42
N PRO A 402 -1.78 -8.92 7.89
CA PRO A 402 -2.70 -7.84 7.58
C PRO A 402 -3.19 -7.15 8.85
N VAL A 403 -3.16 -5.82 8.84
CA VAL A 403 -3.50 -4.97 9.99
C VAL A 403 -4.74 -4.10 9.77
N TRP A 404 -5.16 -3.89 8.52
CA TRP A 404 -6.36 -3.11 8.18
C TRP A 404 -6.87 -3.37 6.76
N PHE A 405 -8.10 -2.93 6.46
CA PHE A 405 -8.73 -2.83 5.13
C PHE A 405 -8.10 -3.65 3.98
N ASP A 406 -7.39 -2.96 3.08
CA ASP A 406 -6.79 -3.46 1.86
C ASP A 406 -5.68 -4.49 2.10
N THR A 407 -5.03 -4.44 3.27
CA THR A 407 -3.93 -5.36 3.58
C THR A 407 -4.35 -6.82 3.62
N TYR A 408 -5.61 -7.09 3.99
CA TYR A 408 -6.20 -8.43 3.91
C TYR A 408 -6.30 -8.94 2.47
N ASP A 409 -6.48 -8.02 1.52
CA ASP A 409 -6.60 -8.37 0.12
C ASP A 409 -5.24 -8.77 -0.44
N PHE A 410 -4.18 -8.07 -0.05
CA PHE A 410 -2.81 -8.46 -0.37
C PHE A 410 -2.42 -9.79 0.28
N ALA A 411 -2.86 -10.05 1.51
CA ALA A 411 -2.67 -11.35 2.15
C ALA A 411 -3.33 -12.49 1.35
N THR A 412 -4.54 -12.27 0.84
CA THR A 412 -5.21 -13.25 -0.02
C THR A 412 -4.56 -13.36 -1.41
N ARG A 413 -4.03 -12.26 -1.98
CA ARG A 413 -3.30 -12.28 -3.26
C ARG A 413 -2.03 -13.13 -3.17
N VAL A 414 -1.24 -12.98 -2.11
CA VAL A 414 0.01 -13.77 -1.98
C VAL A 414 -0.28 -15.27 -1.90
N GLU A 415 -1.39 -15.66 -1.27
CA GLU A 415 -1.85 -17.05 -1.22
C GLU A 415 -2.33 -17.55 -2.58
N TYR A 416 -3.16 -16.75 -3.25
CA TYR A 416 -3.71 -17.08 -4.57
C TYR A 416 -2.60 -17.31 -5.61
N LEU A 417 -1.64 -16.38 -5.68
CA LEU A 417 -0.50 -16.46 -6.58
C LEU A 417 0.49 -17.57 -6.17
N GLY A 418 0.37 -18.06 -4.93
CA GLY A 418 1.28 -19.06 -4.37
C GLY A 418 2.71 -18.53 -4.21
N ILE A 419 2.85 -17.24 -3.90
CA ILE A 419 4.13 -16.59 -3.59
C ILE A 419 4.30 -16.33 -2.09
N GLY A 420 3.37 -16.83 -1.28
CA GLY A 420 3.38 -16.57 0.14
C GLY A 420 2.18 -17.11 0.88
N LYS A 421 2.06 -16.66 2.14
CA LYS A 421 0.96 -17.01 3.05
C LYS A 421 0.47 -15.80 3.84
N ARG A 422 -0.79 -15.83 4.24
CA ARG A 422 -1.27 -14.96 5.31
C ARG A 422 -0.71 -15.47 6.65
N GLY A 423 -0.04 -14.60 7.40
CA GLY A 423 0.62 -14.93 8.66
C GLY A 423 -0.30 -14.94 9.88
N SER A 424 -1.52 -14.43 9.76
CA SER A 424 -2.50 -14.45 10.85
C SER A 424 -3.93 -14.50 10.32
N THR A 425 -4.68 -15.52 10.74
CA THR A 425 -6.10 -15.71 10.45
C THR A 425 -6.91 -15.69 11.74
N ASN A 426 -6.51 -16.52 12.71
CA ASN A 426 -7.26 -16.70 13.95
C ASN A 426 -7.01 -15.57 14.94
N HIS A 427 -5.83 -14.96 14.93
CA HIS A 427 -5.47 -13.85 15.82
C HIS A 427 -5.44 -12.49 15.11
N ALA A 428 -5.87 -12.42 13.84
CA ALA A 428 -5.87 -11.19 13.07
C ALA A 428 -6.68 -10.10 13.79
N PRO A 429 -6.25 -8.83 13.79
CA PRO A 429 -5.09 -8.26 13.08
C PRO A 429 -3.72 -8.50 13.77
N LYS A 430 -3.72 -9.07 14.98
CA LYS A 430 -2.49 -9.43 15.72
C LYS A 430 -1.93 -10.76 15.21
N CYS A 431 -0.87 -11.27 15.84
CA CYS A 431 -0.33 -12.61 15.57
C CYS A 431 -0.13 -13.39 16.87
N ALA A 432 -0.12 -14.72 16.77
CA ALA A 432 0.28 -15.61 17.84
C ALA A 432 1.43 -16.50 17.38
N SER A 433 2.38 -16.76 18.27
CA SER A 433 3.60 -17.54 18.03
C SER A 433 3.29 -18.89 17.39
N LYS A 434 2.28 -19.58 17.94
CA LYS A 434 1.85 -20.92 17.54
C LYS A 434 1.11 -20.97 16.21
N GLU A 435 0.59 -19.83 15.73
CA GLU A 435 -0.01 -19.70 14.41
C GLU A 435 1.05 -19.30 13.37
N LEU A 436 1.83 -18.25 13.68
CA LEU A 436 2.77 -17.67 12.73
C LEU A 436 4.03 -18.52 12.53
N GLY A 437 4.57 -19.16 13.58
CA GLY A 437 5.79 -19.98 13.48
C GLY A 437 5.70 -21.06 12.41
N PRO A 438 4.68 -21.93 12.43
CA PRO A 438 4.46 -22.94 11.38
C PRO A 438 4.30 -22.34 9.97
N ILE A 439 3.67 -21.18 9.84
CA ILE A 439 3.49 -20.49 8.55
C ILE A 439 4.84 -20.00 8.02
N LEU A 440 5.66 -19.39 8.88
CA LEU A 440 7.02 -18.98 8.53
C LEU A 440 7.85 -20.19 8.09
N MET A 441 7.80 -21.30 8.83
CA MET A 441 8.50 -22.53 8.45
C MET A 441 8.07 -23.01 7.06
N GLN A 442 6.77 -22.98 6.75
CA GLN A 442 6.27 -23.40 5.44
C GLN A 442 6.81 -22.56 4.28
N VAL A 443 6.94 -21.24 4.48
CA VAL A 443 7.38 -20.30 3.43
C VAL A 443 8.91 -20.22 3.33
N VAL A 444 9.63 -20.43 4.44
CA VAL A 444 11.09 -20.22 4.54
C VAL A 444 11.88 -21.51 4.38
N LEU A 445 11.40 -22.62 4.95
CA LEU A 445 12.12 -23.89 5.05
C LEU A 445 11.55 -24.99 4.14
N GLY A 446 12.40 -25.97 3.81
CA GLY A 446 12.02 -27.18 3.08
C GLY A 446 11.56 -26.96 1.62
N LYS A 447 10.97 -28.02 1.05
CA LYS A 447 10.55 -28.06 -0.37
C LYS A 447 9.42 -27.09 -0.71
N SER A 448 8.52 -26.80 0.23
CA SER A 448 7.45 -25.82 0.01
C SER A 448 8.04 -24.42 -0.24
N ALA A 449 9.08 -24.04 0.50
CA ALA A 449 9.77 -22.77 0.33
C ALA A 449 10.41 -22.61 -1.07
N GLU A 450 10.91 -23.68 -1.66
CA GLU A 450 11.42 -23.67 -3.04
C GLU A 450 10.32 -23.33 -4.06
N GLY A 451 9.12 -23.88 -3.87
CA GLY A 451 7.95 -23.57 -4.69
C GLY A 451 7.56 -22.09 -4.63
N PHE A 452 7.51 -21.52 -3.42
CA PHE A 452 7.24 -20.09 -3.23
C PHE A 452 8.32 -19.21 -3.88
N ARG A 453 9.61 -19.53 -3.67
CA ARG A 453 10.74 -18.79 -4.26
C ARG A 453 10.69 -18.83 -5.78
N LYS A 454 10.44 -20.01 -6.37
CA LYS A 454 10.34 -20.15 -7.83
C LYS A 454 9.22 -19.28 -8.39
N LYS A 455 8.01 -19.39 -7.83
CA LYS A 455 6.87 -18.58 -8.27
C LYS A 455 7.11 -17.08 -8.11
N ALA A 456 7.70 -16.65 -7.00
CA ALA A 456 8.03 -15.26 -6.78
C ALA A 456 9.05 -14.75 -7.82
N ALA A 457 10.08 -15.54 -8.14
CA ALA A 457 11.05 -15.23 -9.19
C ALA A 457 10.41 -15.17 -10.59
N ASP A 458 9.53 -16.12 -10.93
CA ASP A 458 8.82 -16.15 -12.21
C ASP A 458 7.94 -14.90 -12.39
N LEU A 459 7.22 -14.48 -11.33
CA LEU A 459 6.44 -13.23 -11.36
C LEU A 459 7.32 -11.99 -11.46
N ALA A 460 8.45 -11.94 -10.74
CA ALA A 460 9.38 -10.83 -10.82
C ALA A 460 9.95 -10.64 -12.23
N GLU A 461 10.24 -11.75 -12.92
CA GLU A 461 10.67 -11.71 -14.32
C GLU A 461 9.57 -11.21 -15.24
N ALA A 462 8.34 -11.72 -15.08
CA ALA A 462 7.18 -11.23 -15.84
C ALA A 462 6.92 -9.73 -15.62
N CYS A 463 7.14 -9.21 -14.41
CA CYS A 463 7.02 -7.79 -14.09
C CYS A 463 8.06 -6.89 -14.78
N LYS A 464 9.14 -7.44 -15.35
CA LYS A 464 10.13 -6.66 -16.13
C LYS A 464 9.72 -6.43 -17.58
N ALA A 465 8.66 -7.11 -18.04
CA ALA A 465 8.15 -6.96 -19.39
C ALA A 465 7.93 -5.48 -19.74
N GLU A 466 8.25 -5.11 -20.98
CA GLU A 466 8.13 -3.75 -21.52
C GLU A 466 8.88 -2.65 -20.72
N GLY A 467 9.85 -3.04 -19.90
CA GLY A 467 10.65 -2.13 -19.05
C GLY A 467 10.12 -1.96 -17.63
N GLY A 468 9.02 -2.63 -17.28
CA GLY A 468 8.39 -2.60 -15.97
C GLY A 468 7.34 -1.49 -15.79
N GLY A 469 6.58 -1.56 -14.70
CA GLY A 469 5.32 -0.82 -14.59
C GLY A 469 5.45 0.69 -14.62
N ARG A 470 6.51 1.27 -14.04
CA ARG A 470 6.75 2.72 -14.17
C ARG A 470 6.97 3.18 -15.61
N VAL A 471 7.62 2.35 -16.45
CA VAL A 471 7.88 2.67 -17.87
C VAL A 471 6.58 2.63 -18.66
N ILE A 472 5.75 1.61 -18.40
CA ILE A 472 4.42 1.48 -19.02
C ILE A 472 3.52 2.65 -18.59
N ALA A 473 3.52 3.02 -17.31
CA ALA A 473 2.78 4.17 -16.78
C ALA A 473 3.22 5.48 -17.43
N ALA A 474 4.52 5.75 -17.49
CA ALA A 474 5.05 6.96 -18.13
C ALA A 474 4.65 7.04 -19.62
N LYS A 475 4.77 5.94 -20.37
CA LYS A 475 4.33 5.88 -21.77
C LYS A 475 2.82 6.13 -21.92
N ALA A 476 2.00 5.59 -21.02
CA ALA A 476 0.57 5.83 -21.04
C ALA A 476 0.23 7.30 -20.76
N ILE A 477 0.90 7.91 -19.79
CA ILE A 477 0.73 9.33 -19.44
C ILE A 477 1.15 10.24 -20.60
N LEU A 478 2.29 9.98 -21.24
CA LEU A 478 2.78 10.78 -22.37
C LEU A 478 1.84 10.70 -23.59
N LYS A 479 1.09 9.61 -23.77
CA LYS A 479 0.08 9.51 -24.84
C LYS A 479 -1.13 10.43 -24.61
N GLU A 480 -1.43 10.72 -23.35
CA GLU A 480 -2.56 11.56 -22.96
C GLU A 480 -2.17 13.04 -22.81
N LEU A 481 -0.87 13.35 -22.91
CA LEU A 481 -0.34 14.71 -22.94
C LEU A 481 -0.66 15.36 -24.29
N LYS A 482 -1.65 16.26 -24.31
CA LYS A 482 -2.14 16.95 -25.51
C LYS A 482 -1.49 18.32 -25.65
#